data_AF-A0AAN6UT94-F1
#
_entry.id   AF-A0AAN6UT94-F1
#
_cell.length_a   1.000
_cell.length_b   1.000
_cell.length_c   1.000
_cell.angle_alpha   90.00
_cell.angle_beta   90.00
_cell.angle_gamma   90.00
#
_symmetry.space_group_name_H-M   'P 1'
#
loop_
_entity.id
_entity.type
_entity.pdbx_description
1 polymer ?
#
loop_
_entity_poly.entity_id
_entity_poly.type
_entity_poly.pdbx_seq_one_letter_code
_entity_poly.pdbx_strand_id
1 'polypeptide(L)'
;MPALLLPPAAARTRIAGTICRRGAAPTPSAAAAADKPKLPPLPPSPWIADLRARIGKCVTFGCSPAQISQAAVVLRALATEWRELLAGSEGFLTGGRRGLDRREIAWGEMDSFGHVNNVNYYRFAESARVNWITNFAVHVDPKHRQQWGELMTPQSTGLIMRSLKADFKFPMTYPDKISVYHKLRRRPQGDPAPSFFNLDCIVLSHQHRRISARLEEDIVLYDYKAAGKTSMPGYMVDLFQQTWEMQERVTLGARTRIWGLIEAVERLEKETWDRSDAVEDVRGAKSRA
;
A
#
# COMPACT_ATOMS: atom_id res chain seq x y z
N MET A 1 52.01 -54.90 -7.23
CA MET A 1 51.61 -56.03 -8.10
C MET A 1 51.90 -57.34 -7.38
N PRO A 2 51.22 -58.46 -7.71
CA PRO A 2 49.96 -58.61 -8.45
C PRO A 2 48.78 -58.67 -7.41
N ALA A 3 47.57 -59.23 -7.58
CA ALA A 3 46.72 -59.61 -8.72
C ALA A 3 45.23 -59.53 -8.29
N LEU A 4 44.27 -59.72 -9.21
CA LEU A 4 42.91 -60.18 -8.90
C LEU A 4 42.81 -61.69 -9.11
N LEU A 5 41.92 -62.37 -8.38
CA LEU A 5 41.28 -63.63 -8.82
C LEU A 5 39.85 -63.73 -8.24
N LEU A 6 38.86 -63.88 -9.11
CA LEU A 6 37.44 -64.08 -8.80
C LEU A 6 37.08 -65.58 -8.84
N PRO A 7 36.23 -66.08 -7.93
CA PRO A 7 35.45 -67.32 -8.08
C PRO A 7 33.99 -67.04 -8.54
N PRO A 8 33.20 -68.06 -8.97
CA PRO A 8 32.41 -67.93 -10.20
C PRO A 8 30.92 -67.58 -10.04
N ALA A 9 30.28 -67.40 -11.20
CA ALA A 9 28.87 -67.02 -11.35
C ALA A 9 27.86 -68.04 -10.78
N ALA A 10 26.92 -67.54 -9.98
CA ALA A 10 25.69 -68.27 -9.63
C ALA A 10 24.62 -68.07 -10.71
N ALA A 11 24.02 -69.18 -11.19
CA ALA A 11 22.97 -69.16 -12.19
C ALA A 11 21.70 -68.46 -11.66
N ARG A 12 21.15 -67.53 -12.45
CA ARG A 12 19.85 -66.90 -12.17
C ARG A 12 18.74 -67.53 -13.01
N THR A 13 17.87 -68.27 -12.34
CA THR A 13 16.65 -68.85 -12.89
C THR A 13 15.75 -67.77 -13.48
N ARG A 14 15.33 -67.93 -14.75
CA ARG A 14 14.33 -67.05 -15.37
C ARG A 14 12.94 -67.36 -14.80
N ILE A 15 12.35 -66.39 -14.09
CA ILE A 15 10.91 -66.38 -13.81
C ILE A 15 10.25 -65.48 -14.86
N ALA A 16 9.34 -66.05 -15.65
CA ALA A 16 8.55 -65.30 -16.61
C ALA A 16 7.41 -64.56 -15.89
N GLY A 17 7.57 -63.24 -15.71
CA GLY A 17 6.54 -62.36 -15.16
C GLY A 17 5.76 -61.63 -16.25
N THR A 18 4.45 -61.80 -16.29
CA THR A 18 3.54 -61.22 -17.30
C THR A 18 3.62 -59.69 -17.34
N ILE A 19 3.91 -59.12 -18.52
CA ILE A 19 3.91 -57.66 -18.74
C ILE A 19 2.47 -57.14 -18.73
N CYS A 20 2.03 -56.64 -17.57
CA CYS A 20 0.78 -55.90 -17.48
C CYS A 20 1.03 -54.45 -17.93
N ARG A 21 0.50 -54.06 -19.10
CA ARG A 21 0.58 -52.68 -19.61
C ARG A 21 -0.17 -51.72 -18.66
N ARG A 22 0.55 -51.00 -17.80
CA ARG A 22 -0.01 -49.83 -17.12
C ARG A 22 -0.27 -48.75 -18.15
N GLY A 23 -1.54 -48.35 -18.29
CA GLY A 23 -1.91 -47.17 -19.07
C GLY A 23 -1.23 -45.92 -18.49
N ALA A 24 -0.78 -45.02 -19.35
CA ALA A 24 -0.22 -43.75 -18.92
C ALA A 24 -1.29 -42.95 -18.17
N ALA A 25 -0.98 -42.50 -16.95
CA ALA A 25 -1.82 -41.52 -16.27
C ALA A 25 -1.83 -40.23 -17.10
N PRO A 26 -3.00 -39.57 -17.27
CA PRO A 26 -3.05 -38.31 -17.99
C PRO A 26 -2.19 -37.28 -17.26
N THR A 27 -1.25 -36.66 -17.98
CA THR A 27 -0.52 -35.48 -17.52
C THR A 27 -1.53 -34.48 -16.99
N PRO A 28 -1.34 -33.88 -15.79
CA PRO A 28 -2.23 -32.82 -15.34
C PRO A 28 -2.19 -31.70 -16.39
N SER A 29 -3.31 -31.51 -17.07
CA SER A 29 -3.49 -30.41 -18.00
C SER A 29 -3.08 -29.12 -17.29
N ALA A 30 -2.37 -28.24 -17.99
CA ALA A 30 -2.01 -26.93 -17.50
C ALA A 30 -3.32 -26.13 -17.27
N ALA A 31 -3.89 -26.30 -16.08
CA ALA A 31 -5.04 -25.54 -15.62
C ALA A 31 -4.68 -24.06 -15.80
N ALA A 32 -5.45 -23.39 -16.65
CA ALA A 32 -5.10 -22.08 -17.18
C ALA A 32 -4.62 -21.17 -16.03
N ALA A 33 -3.39 -20.69 -16.14
CA ALA A 33 -2.87 -19.69 -15.21
C ALA A 33 -3.79 -18.47 -15.34
N ALA A 34 -4.72 -18.33 -14.39
CA ALA A 34 -5.74 -17.30 -14.42
C ALA A 34 -5.02 -15.94 -14.53
N ASP A 35 -5.26 -15.25 -15.64
CA ASP A 35 -4.48 -14.08 -16.01
C ASP A 35 -4.61 -13.04 -14.90
N LYS A 36 -3.49 -12.70 -14.26
CA LYS A 36 -3.54 -11.84 -13.07
C LYS A 36 -4.03 -10.47 -13.50
N PRO A 37 -5.10 -9.92 -12.87
CA PRO A 37 -5.66 -8.66 -13.31
C PRO A 37 -4.58 -7.58 -13.36
N LYS A 38 -4.35 -7.06 -14.57
CA LYS A 38 -3.27 -6.11 -14.85
C LYS A 38 -3.43 -4.89 -13.96
N LEU A 39 -2.46 -4.66 -13.08
CA LEU A 39 -2.47 -3.52 -12.17
C LEU A 39 -2.47 -2.22 -12.99
N PRO A 40 -3.48 -1.32 -12.82
CA PRO A 40 -3.47 -0.04 -13.51
C PRO A 40 -2.24 0.79 -13.10
N PRO A 41 -1.77 1.71 -13.96
CA PRO A 41 -0.66 2.59 -13.62
C PRO A 41 -1.03 3.52 -12.45
N LEU A 42 -0.01 4.09 -11.79
CA LEU A 42 -0.25 5.18 -10.84
C LEU A 42 -0.99 6.33 -11.54
N PRO A 43 -2.00 6.94 -10.90
CA PRO A 43 -2.70 8.07 -11.47
C PRO A 43 -1.78 9.31 -11.58
N PRO A 44 -2.05 10.23 -12.51
CA PRO A 44 -1.30 11.48 -12.60
C PRO A 44 -1.42 12.29 -11.29
N SER A 45 -0.36 12.96 -10.87
CA SER A 45 -0.39 13.85 -9.71
C SER A 45 -0.45 15.31 -10.17
N PRO A 46 -1.40 16.15 -9.71
CA PRO A 46 -2.33 15.93 -8.58
C PRO A 46 -3.79 15.64 -9.01
N TRP A 47 -4.14 14.39 -9.33
CA TRP A 47 -5.49 13.99 -9.79
C TRP A 47 -6.68 14.51 -8.95
N ILE A 48 -6.56 14.58 -7.61
CA ILE A 48 -7.67 15.04 -6.74
C ILE A 48 -8.04 16.52 -7.03
N ALA A 49 -7.03 17.36 -7.31
CA ALA A 49 -7.24 18.77 -7.62
C ALA A 49 -7.68 18.93 -9.09
N ASP A 50 -7.04 18.20 -10.00
CA ASP A 50 -7.37 18.17 -11.43
C ASP A 50 -8.84 17.82 -11.68
N LEU A 51 -9.31 16.67 -11.17
CA LEU A 51 -10.68 16.22 -11.39
C LEU A 51 -11.72 17.19 -10.81
N ARG A 52 -11.40 17.91 -9.72
CA ARG A 52 -12.30 18.96 -9.19
C ARG A 52 -12.38 20.17 -10.11
N ALA A 53 -11.25 20.63 -10.64
CA ALA A 53 -11.20 21.75 -11.58
C ALA A 53 -11.96 21.40 -12.88
N ARG A 54 -11.75 20.19 -13.40
CA ARG A 54 -12.43 19.66 -14.59
C ARG A 54 -13.95 19.55 -14.42
N ILE A 55 -14.42 18.97 -13.31
CA ILE A 55 -15.85 18.97 -12.97
C ILE A 55 -16.38 20.39 -12.82
N GLY A 56 -15.61 21.29 -12.19
CA GLY A 56 -15.96 22.71 -12.08
C GLY A 56 -16.18 23.37 -13.45
N LYS A 57 -15.31 23.09 -14.43
CA LYS A 57 -15.47 23.56 -15.81
C LYS A 57 -16.77 23.05 -16.44
N CYS A 58 -17.08 21.75 -16.33
CA CYS A 58 -18.34 21.18 -16.82
C CYS A 58 -19.57 21.87 -16.20
N VAL A 59 -19.57 22.08 -14.87
CA VAL A 59 -20.68 22.72 -14.16
C VAL A 59 -20.85 24.19 -14.56
N THR A 60 -19.75 24.93 -14.75
CA THR A 60 -19.77 26.34 -15.17
C THR A 60 -20.27 26.51 -16.61
N PHE A 61 -19.89 25.60 -17.52
CA PHE A 61 -20.32 25.63 -18.93
C PHE A 61 -21.82 25.33 -19.09
N GLY A 62 -22.36 24.48 -18.22
CA GLY A 62 -23.76 24.08 -18.20
C GLY A 62 -23.92 22.56 -18.17
N CYS A 63 -24.49 22.03 -17.09
CA CYS A 63 -24.81 20.61 -16.93
C CYS A 63 -26.33 20.40 -16.81
N SER A 64 -26.84 19.36 -17.47
CA SER A 64 -28.18 18.83 -17.21
C SER A 64 -28.30 18.24 -15.78
N PRO A 65 -29.52 18.04 -15.23
CA PRO A 65 -29.72 17.42 -13.92
C PRO A 65 -29.09 16.02 -13.79
N ALA A 66 -29.07 15.24 -14.88
CA ALA A 66 -28.41 13.93 -14.92
C ALA A 66 -26.87 14.07 -14.81
N GLN A 67 -26.28 15.02 -15.53
CA GLN A 67 -24.84 15.30 -15.48
C GLN A 67 -24.40 15.87 -14.13
N ILE A 68 -25.19 16.75 -13.50
CA ILE A 68 -24.94 17.20 -12.12
C ILE A 68 -24.98 16.02 -11.15
N SER A 69 -25.90 15.07 -11.34
CA SER A 69 -25.96 13.86 -10.52
C SER A 69 -24.73 12.97 -10.70
N GLN A 70 -24.22 12.79 -11.93
CA GLN A 70 -22.95 12.09 -12.19
C GLN A 70 -21.75 12.81 -11.53
N ALA A 71 -21.65 14.12 -11.71
CA ALA A 71 -20.61 14.96 -11.12
C ALA A 71 -20.61 14.86 -9.58
N ALA A 72 -21.79 14.87 -8.96
CA ALA A 72 -21.94 14.75 -7.51
C ALA A 72 -21.44 13.40 -6.95
N VAL A 73 -21.56 12.30 -7.71
CA VAL A 73 -20.98 10.99 -7.32
C VAL A 73 -19.46 11.05 -7.29
N VAL A 74 -18.83 11.65 -8.31
CA VAL A 74 -17.36 11.81 -8.34
C VAL A 74 -16.89 12.76 -7.24
N LEU A 75 -17.52 13.93 -7.10
CA LEU A 75 -17.19 14.90 -6.05
C LEU A 75 -17.33 14.32 -4.64
N ARG A 76 -18.34 13.46 -4.40
CA ARG A 76 -18.50 12.73 -3.14
C ARG A 76 -17.30 11.81 -2.89
N ALA A 77 -16.90 10.99 -3.86
CA ALA A 77 -15.71 10.14 -3.74
C ALA A 77 -14.44 10.96 -3.44
N LEU A 78 -14.22 12.05 -4.18
CA LEU A 78 -13.11 12.99 -3.94
C LEU A 78 -13.19 13.73 -2.60
N ALA A 79 -14.37 13.78 -1.97
CA ALA A 79 -14.56 14.38 -0.65
C ALA A 79 -14.32 13.38 0.49
N THR A 80 -14.77 12.13 0.35
CA THR A 80 -14.83 11.13 1.43
C THR A 80 -13.74 10.05 1.36
N GLU A 81 -13.44 9.54 0.15
CA GLU A 81 -12.54 8.39 -0.11
C GLU A 81 -11.07 8.81 -0.34
N TRP A 82 -10.78 10.12 -0.38
CA TRP A 82 -9.51 10.64 -0.92
C TRP A 82 -8.26 10.12 -0.20
N ARG A 83 -8.31 9.84 1.10
CA ARG A 83 -7.16 9.31 1.86
C ARG A 83 -6.91 7.86 1.48
N GLU A 84 -7.98 7.07 1.49
CA GLU A 84 -7.99 5.65 1.20
C GLU A 84 -7.53 5.39 -0.23
N LEU A 85 -7.97 6.23 -1.17
CA LEU A 85 -7.53 6.18 -2.57
C LEU A 85 -6.09 6.65 -2.75
N LEU A 86 -5.71 7.82 -2.22
CA LEU A 86 -4.35 8.35 -2.38
C LEU A 86 -3.31 7.39 -1.80
N ALA A 87 -3.45 7.02 -0.53
CA ALA A 87 -2.54 6.11 0.16
C ALA A 87 -2.64 4.68 -0.40
N GLY A 88 -3.86 4.19 -0.64
CA GLY A 88 -4.09 2.86 -1.17
C GLY A 88 -3.51 2.65 -2.57
N SER A 89 -3.48 3.67 -3.43
CA SER A 89 -2.90 3.59 -4.78
C SER A 89 -1.40 3.26 -4.83
N GLU A 90 -0.72 3.41 -3.69
CA GLU A 90 0.68 3.04 -3.47
C GLU A 90 0.85 1.87 -2.49
N GLY A 91 -0.24 1.22 -2.07
CA GLY A 91 -0.23 0.05 -1.21
C GLY A 91 -0.18 0.34 0.29
N PHE A 92 -0.48 1.57 0.74
CA PHE A 92 -0.58 1.87 2.17
C PHE A 92 -1.93 1.42 2.74
N LEU A 93 -1.90 0.76 3.90
CA LEU A 93 -3.11 0.24 4.56
C LEU A 93 -3.72 1.31 5.47
N THR A 94 -4.86 1.86 5.06
CA THR A 94 -5.57 2.96 5.76
C THR A 94 -6.69 2.49 6.70
N GLY A 95 -7.03 1.20 6.69
CA GLY A 95 -8.08 0.58 7.50
C GLY A 95 -7.67 0.36 8.97
N GLY A 96 -8.09 -0.73 9.60
CA GLY A 96 -7.85 -1.02 11.03
C GLY A 96 -6.40 -1.18 11.50
N ARG A 97 -5.40 -0.76 10.72
CA ARG A 97 -3.94 -0.83 10.98
C ARG A 97 -3.25 0.55 10.81
N ARG A 98 -3.96 1.65 11.10
CA ARG A 98 -3.45 3.03 10.95
C ARG A 98 -2.33 3.30 11.95
N GLY A 99 -1.30 4.04 11.55
CA GLY A 99 -0.28 4.54 12.47
C GLY A 99 -0.79 5.76 13.25
N LEU A 100 -0.93 6.90 12.58
CA LEU A 100 -1.67 8.06 13.11
C LEU A 100 -2.84 8.38 12.18
N ASP A 101 -3.99 8.76 12.74
CA ASP A 101 -5.14 9.19 11.95
C ASP A 101 -5.74 10.49 12.47
N ARG A 102 -5.84 11.47 11.57
CA ARG A 102 -6.42 12.80 11.82
C ARG A 102 -5.84 13.55 13.03
N ARG A 103 -4.60 13.24 13.43
CA ARG A 103 -3.88 13.93 14.51
C ARG A 103 -3.77 15.40 14.14
N GLU A 104 -4.15 16.28 15.06
CA GLU A 104 -3.99 17.72 14.85
C GLU A 104 -2.50 18.08 14.89
N ILE A 105 -2.09 19.02 14.03
CA ILE A 105 -0.81 19.69 14.17
C ILE A 105 -0.95 20.67 15.35
N ALA A 106 -0.01 20.62 16.30
CA ALA A 106 0.03 21.59 17.38
C ALA A 106 0.80 22.84 16.93
N TRP A 107 0.37 24.03 17.36
CA TRP A 107 1.01 25.29 16.97
C TRP A 107 2.52 25.32 17.28
N GLY A 108 2.93 24.77 18.43
CA GLY A 108 4.34 24.62 18.83
C GLY A 108 5.15 23.58 18.05
N GLU A 109 4.59 22.94 17.02
CA GLU A 109 5.33 22.09 16.08
C GLU A 109 5.91 22.89 14.90
N MET A 110 5.54 24.17 14.79
CA MET A 110 6.14 25.12 13.86
C MET A 110 7.44 25.73 14.42
N ASP A 111 8.33 26.14 13.52
CA ASP A 111 9.53 26.92 13.85
C ASP A 111 9.42 28.38 13.37
N SER A 112 10.50 29.15 13.56
CA SER A 112 10.60 30.55 13.17
C SER A 112 10.50 30.82 11.66
N PHE A 113 10.53 29.79 10.81
CA PHE A 113 10.29 29.92 9.37
C PHE A 113 8.80 29.81 8.99
N GLY A 114 7.91 29.69 9.98
CA GLY A 114 6.46 29.77 9.76
C GLY A 114 5.84 28.50 9.17
N HIS A 115 6.48 27.35 9.37
CA HIS A 115 5.98 26.04 8.98
C HIS A 115 6.36 24.96 10.00
N VAL A 116 5.72 23.79 9.93
CA VAL A 116 6.05 22.63 10.77
C VAL A 116 7.52 22.27 10.60
N ASN A 117 8.26 22.24 11.70
CA ASN A 117 9.68 21.95 11.71
C ASN A 117 9.97 20.56 11.15
N ASN A 118 11.05 20.44 10.37
CA ASN A 118 11.43 19.20 9.70
C ASN A 118 11.64 18.01 10.66
N VAL A 119 12.11 18.25 11.89
CA VAL A 119 12.32 17.19 12.91
C VAL A 119 11.00 16.54 13.34
N ASN A 120 9.90 17.30 13.36
CA ASN A 120 8.60 16.76 13.81
C ASN A 120 8.06 15.68 12.87
N TYR A 121 8.41 15.68 11.58
CA TYR A 121 8.02 14.60 10.65
C TYR A 121 8.60 13.24 11.05
N TYR A 122 9.82 13.19 11.59
CA TYR A 122 10.41 11.95 12.11
C TYR A 122 9.66 11.47 13.37
N ARG A 123 9.25 12.39 14.26
CA ARG A 123 8.43 12.08 15.44
C ARG A 123 7.03 11.56 15.06
N PHE A 124 6.44 12.11 14.00
CA PHE A 124 5.18 11.64 13.44
C PHE A 124 5.30 10.21 12.91
N ALA A 125 6.37 9.93 12.14
CA ALA A 125 6.66 8.60 11.61
C ALA A 125 6.97 7.59 12.72
N GLU A 126 7.71 7.98 13.75
CA GLU A 126 7.98 7.16 14.94
C GLU A 126 6.71 6.77 15.69
N SER A 127 5.89 7.76 16.05
CA SER A 127 4.61 7.52 16.75
C SER A 127 3.68 6.62 15.91
N ALA A 128 3.65 6.85 14.60
CA ALA A 128 2.87 6.04 13.66
C ALA A 128 3.39 4.60 13.54
N ARG A 129 4.72 4.39 13.52
CA ARG A 129 5.33 3.05 13.51
C ARG A 129 5.00 2.29 14.79
N VAL A 130 5.13 2.91 15.97
CA VAL A 130 4.80 2.28 17.25
C VAL A 130 3.34 1.81 17.25
N ASN A 131 2.42 2.68 16.82
CA ASN A 131 1.00 2.33 16.69
C ASN A 131 0.76 1.21 15.67
N TRP A 132 1.43 1.24 14.51
CA TRP A 132 1.32 0.21 13.46
C TRP A 132 1.73 -1.18 13.97
N ILE A 133 2.79 -1.27 14.77
CA ILE A 133 3.27 -2.53 15.35
C ILE A 133 2.39 -2.98 16.52
N THR A 134 2.06 -2.07 17.44
CA THR A 134 1.19 -2.37 18.59
C THR A 134 -0.20 -2.83 18.14
N ASN A 135 -0.69 -2.34 16.99
CA ASN A 135 -1.93 -2.79 16.37
C ASN A 135 -1.93 -4.30 16.10
N PHE A 136 -0.78 -4.89 15.73
CA PHE A 136 -0.68 -6.34 15.55
C PHE A 136 -0.95 -7.11 16.85
N ALA A 137 -0.37 -6.66 17.97
CA ALA A 137 -0.57 -7.26 19.29
C ALA A 137 -2.04 -7.22 19.76
N VAL A 138 -2.75 -6.12 19.47
CA VAL A 138 -4.10 -5.87 19.98
C VAL A 138 -5.17 -6.48 19.07
N HIS A 139 -5.08 -6.26 17.76
CA HIS A 139 -6.20 -6.43 16.83
C HIS A 139 -6.00 -7.44 15.69
N VAL A 140 -4.75 -7.84 15.37
CA VAL A 140 -4.48 -8.66 14.17
C VAL A 140 -3.98 -10.06 14.52
N ASP A 141 -3.06 -10.17 15.47
CA ASP A 141 -2.45 -11.44 15.89
C ASP A 141 -2.48 -11.54 17.43
N PRO A 142 -3.67 -11.75 18.02
CA PRO A 142 -3.81 -11.88 19.46
C PRO A 142 -3.11 -13.13 20.03
N LYS A 143 -2.78 -14.12 19.18
CA LYS A 143 -2.05 -15.34 19.57
C LYS A 143 -0.61 -15.01 19.99
N HIS A 144 0.05 -14.08 19.30
CA HIS A 144 1.41 -13.64 19.62
C HIS A 144 1.44 -12.23 20.26
N ARG A 145 0.36 -11.83 20.96
CA ARG A 145 0.23 -10.51 21.58
C ARG A 145 1.42 -10.11 22.44
N GLN A 146 1.92 -11.04 23.25
CA GLN A 146 3.07 -10.78 24.12
C GLN A 146 4.32 -10.48 23.29
N GLN A 147 4.62 -11.32 22.30
CA GLN A 147 5.79 -11.16 21.42
C GLN A 147 5.73 -9.84 20.64
N TRP A 148 4.56 -9.47 20.09
CA TRP A 148 4.36 -8.19 19.41
C TRP A 148 4.51 -6.99 20.37
N GLY A 149 4.06 -7.11 21.62
CA GLY A 149 4.23 -6.07 22.64
C GLY A 149 5.69 -5.90 23.08
N GLU A 150 6.41 -7.01 23.28
CA GLU A 150 7.81 -7.02 23.68
C GLU A 150 8.73 -6.35 22.64
N LEU A 151 8.36 -6.30 21.35
CA LEU A 151 9.12 -5.58 20.31
C LEU A 151 9.37 -4.10 20.64
N MET A 152 8.50 -3.49 21.44
CA MET A 152 8.59 -2.09 21.89
C MET A 152 9.33 -1.95 23.23
N THR A 153 10.07 -2.98 23.65
CA THR A 153 10.75 -3.06 24.95
C THR A 153 12.18 -3.62 24.81
N PRO A 154 13.05 -3.44 25.81
CA PRO A 154 14.39 -4.05 25.83
C PRO A 154 14.41 -5.49 26.41
N GLN A 155 13.28 -6.20 26.44
CA GLN A 155 13.14 -7.43 27.26
C GLN A 155 13.43 -8.74 26.50
N SER A 156 13.28 -8.75 25.18
CA SER A 156 13.53 -9.93 24.33
C SER A 156 14.04 -9.52 22.94
N THR A 157 13.29 -9.79 21.88
CA THR A 157 13.55 -9.21 20.55
C THR A 157 12.90 -7.84 20.50
N GLY A 158 13.65 -6.82 20.09
CA GLY A 158 13.12 -5.50 19.76
C GLY A 158 13.62 -5.00 18.41
N LEU A 159 13.26 -3.75 18.10
CA LEU A 159 13.45 -3.15 16.78
C LEU A 159 14.34 -1.91 16.85
N ILE A 160 15.45 -1.95 16.12
CA ILE A 160 16.44 -0.87 16.06
C ILE A 160 16.36 -0.18 14.70
N MET A 161 16.23 1.15 14.71
CA MET A 161 16.31 1.95 13.49
C MET A 161 17.76 2.02 13.00
N ARG A 162 18.07 1.39 11.87
CA ARG A 162 19.40 1.41 11.23
C ARG A 162 19.59 2.64 10.35
N SER A 163 18.56 3.06 9.62
CA SER A 163 18.58 4.34 8.89
C SER A 163 17.17 4.88 8.68
N LEU A 164 17.08 6.21 8.56
CA LEU A 164 15.83 6.95 8.40
C LEU A 164 16.07 8.11 7.43
N LYS A 165 15.36 8.10 6.30
CA LYS A 165 15.40 9.17 5.28
C LYS A 165 14.04 9.87 5.22
N ALA A 166 14.02 11.18 5.00
CA ALA A 166 12.80 11.93 4.71
C ALA A 166 12.94 12.81 3.47
N ASP A 167 11.96 12.76 2.58
CA ASP A 167 11.80 13.71 1.47
C ASP A 167 10.57 14.60 1.74
N PHE A 168 10.82 15.84 2.15
CA PHE A 168 9.78 16.85 2.35
C PHE A 168 9.24 17.34 0.99
N LYS A 169 7.91 17.47 0.87
CA LYS A 169 7.23 17.79 -0.40
C LYS A 169 6.63 19.20 -0.41
N PHE A 170 6.28 19.77 0.75
CA PHE A 170 5.93 21.18 0.91
C PHE A 170 5.91 21.60 2.40
N PRO A 171 6.06 22.90 2.71
CA PRO A 171 5.91 23.41 4.08
C PRO A 171 4.44 23.37 4.51
N MET A 172 4.10 22.43 5.39
CA MET A 172 2.80 22.34 6.07
C MET A 172 2.77 23.34 7.24
N THR A 173 1.59 23.88 7.58
CA THR A 173 1.43 24.92 8.63
C THR A 173 0.34 24.53 9.63
N TYR A 174 0.26 25.24 10.75
CA TYR A 174 -0.92 25.22 11.62
C TYR A 174 -1.97 26.21 11.09
N PRO A 175 -3.28 25.89 11.12
CA PRO A 175 -3.88 24.62 11.55
C PRO A 175 -4.03 23.61 10.40
N ASP A 176 -3.56 22.38 10.62
CA ASP A 176 -3.80 21.22 9.75
C ASP A 176 -4.01 19.96 10.59
N LYS A 177 -4.46 18.87 9.97
CA LYS A 177 -4.50 17.52 10.54
C LYS A 177 -3.69 16.59 9.66
N ILE A 178 -3.02 15.61 10.27
CA ILE A 178 -2.26 14.58 9.57
C ILE A 178 -2.82 13.19 9.80
N SER A 179 -2.74 12.35 8.76
CA SER A 179 -2.71 10.90 8.93
C SER A 179 -1.36 10.38 8.44
N VAL A 180 -0.81 9.38 9.13
CA VAL A 180 0.51 8.82 8.86
C VAL A 180 0.38 7.32 8.74
N TYR A 181 0.86 6.78 7.62
CA TYR A 181 0.69 5.38 7.25
C TYR A 181 2.03 4.76 6.87
N HIS A 182 2.25 3.54 7.35
CA HIS A 182 3.39 2.69 6.98
C HIS A 182 2.94 1.54 6.09
N LYS A 183 3.85 1.09 5.22
CA LYS A 183 3.73 -0.16 4.46
C LYS A 183 5.09 -0.87 4.42
N LEU A 184 5.08 -2.19 4.26
CA LEU A 184 6.28 -2.94 3.88
C LEU A 184 6.73 -2.48 2.49
N ARG A 185 8.01 -2.09 2.34
CA ARG A 185 8.60 -1.70 1.05
C ARG A 185 8.89 -2.90 0.14
N ARG A 186 9.14 -4.09 0.72
CA ARG A 186 9.42 -5.34 0.00
C ARG A 186 8.68 -6.51 0.66
N ARG A 187 8.36 -7.53 -0.13
CA ARG A 187 7.84 -8.81 0.40
C ARG A 187 8.92 -9.45 1.29
N PRO A 188 8.60 -9.91 2.52
CA PRO A 188 9.54 -10.69 3.32
C PRO A 188 9.83 -12.02 2.61
N GLN A 189 11.10 -12.26 2.29
CA GLN A 189 11.60 -13.45 1.60
C GLN A 189 13.02 -13.76 2.09
N GLY A 190 13.38 -15.05 2.12
CA GLY A 190 14.71 -15.53 2.52
C GLY A 190 14.61 -16.80 3.35
N ASP A 191 15.59 -17.68 3.20
CA ASP A 191 15.85 -18.82 4.09
C ASP A 191 17.37 -18.84 4.41
N PRO A 192 17.79 -18.58 5.66
CA PRO A 192 16.97 -18.22 6.81
C PRO A 192 16.27 -16.85 6.64
N ALA A 193 15.24 -16.61 7.45
CA ALA A 193 14.49 -15.35 7.43
C ALA A 193 15.41 -14.13 7.70
N PRO A 194 15.17 -12.97 7.04
CA PRO A 194 16.02 -11.80 7.15
C PRO A 194 16.02 -11.21 8.56
N SER A 195 17.13 -10.60 8.98
CA SER A 195 17.28 -9.90 10.27
C SER A 195 16.87 -8.42 10.22
N PHE A 196 16.20 -8.00 9.14
CA PHE A 196 15.77 -6.62 8.93
C PHE A 196 14.55 -6.57 8.00
N PHE A 197 13.86 -5.44 8.00
CA PHE A 197 12.83 -5.10 7.03
C PHE A 197 12.80 -3.59 6.78
N ASN A 198 12.19 -3.19 5.66
CA ASN A 198 12.06 -1.79 5.28
C ASN A 198 10.60 -1.38 5.26
N LEU A 199 10.30 -0.23 5.86
CA LEU A 199 9.00 0.43 5.75
C LEU A 199 9.12 1.67 4.86
N ASP A 200 8.13 1.86 3.99
CA ASP A 200 7.82 3.19 3.49
C ASP A 200 6.81 3.84 4.44
N CYS A 201 6.93 5.15 4.66
CA CYS A 201 6.00 5.95 5.42
C CYS A 201 5.56 7.18 4.62
N ILE A 202 4.28 7.56 4.72
CA ILE A 202 3.75 8.82 4.19
C ILE A 202 3.08 9.63 5.29
N VAL A 203 3.34 10.94 5.28
CA VAL A 203 2.57 11.93 6.06
C VAL A 203 1.61 12.62 5.11
N LEU A 204 0.30 12.49 5.35
CA LEU A 204 -0.75 13.15 4.59
C LEU A 204 -1.26 14.40 5.31
N SER A 205 -1.23 15.54 4.63
CA SER A 205 -1.98 16.73 5.04
C SER A 205 -3.46 16.59 4.68
N HIS A 206 -4.36 16.93 5.60
CA HIS A 206 -5.81 16.92 5.36
C HIS A 206 -6.29 18.23 4.73
N GLN A 207 -5.68 19.37 5.07
CA GLN A 207 -5.94 20.67 4.46
C GLN A 207 -5.59 20.67 2.97
N HIS A 208 -4.38 20.22 2.62
CA HIS A 208 -3.89 20.20 1.23
C HIS A 208 -4.26 18.91 0.48
N ARG A 209 -4.80 17.89 1.18
CA ARG A 209 -5.21 16.57 0.63
C ARG A 209 -4.12 15.88 -0.20
N ARG A 210 -2.87 16.01 0.22
CA ARG A 210 -1.70 15.44 -0.46
C ARG A 210 -0.60 15.05 0.53
N ILE A 211 0.38 14.28 0.06
CA ILE A 211 1.54 13.85 0.84
C ILE A 211 2.44 15.08 1.10
N SER A 212 2.69 15.39 2.38
CA SER A 212 3.60 16.47 2.82
C SER A 212 5.03 15.99 3.03
N ALA A 213 5.23 14.74 3.44
CA ALA A 213 6.53 14.08 3.45
C ALA A 213 6.42 12.59 3.12
N ARG A 214 7.48 12.05 2.51
CA ARG A 214 7.73 10.61 2.39
C ARG A 214 8.92 10.25 3.26
N LEU A 215 8.87 9.13 3.95
CA LEU A 215 10.00 8.62 4.73
C LEU A 215 10.31 7.18 4.35
N GLU A 216 11.58 6.83 4.45
CA GLU A 216 12.09 5.46 4.25
C GLU A 216 12.74 5.02 5.56
N GLU A 217 12.29 3.88 6.08
CA GLU A 217 12.74 3.34 7.36
C GLU A 217 13.41 1.99 7.16
N ASP A 218 14.54 1.79 7.82
CA ASP A 218 15.34 0.57 7.72
C ASP A 218 15.54 0.00 9.13
N ILE A 219 14.82 -1.09 9.42
CA ILE A 219 14.58 -1.57 10.78
C ILE A 219 15.23 -2.94 10.92
N VAL A 220 16.08 -3.10 11.93
CA VAL A 220 16.81 -4.33 12.24
C VAL A 220 16.20 -4.98 13.49
N LEU A 221 16.05 -6.30 13.46
CA LEU A 221 15.68 -7.06 14.65
C LEU A 221 16.91 -7.32 15.52
N TYR A 222 16.78 -7.02 16.81
CA TYR A 222 17.85 -7.14 17.79
C TYR A 222 17.36 -7.95 18.99
N ASP A 223 18.10 -8.99 19.35
CA ASP A 223 17.89 -9.76 20.57
C ASP A 223 18.70 -9.11 21.70
N TYR A 224 18.00 -8.53 22.67
CA TYR A 224 18.60 -7.87 23.82
C TYR A 224 19.25 -8.86 24.82
N LYS A 225 18.85 -10.13 24.82
CA LYS A 225 19.45 -11.17 25.68
C LYS A 225 20.75 -11.69 25.09
N ALA A 226 20.80 -11.87 23.76
CA ALA A 226 22.00 -12.24 23.03
C ALA A 226 22.91 -11.04 22.68
N ALA A 227 22.45 -9.81 22.95
CA ALA A 227 23.10 -8.55 22.58
C ALA A 227 23.48 -8.44 21.09
N GLY A 228 22.68 -9.02 20.20
CA GLY A 228 23.02 -9.21 18.79
C GLY A 228 21.84 -9.09 17.82
N LYS A 229 22.14 -9.00 16.53
CA LYS A 229 21.10 -9.08 15.47
C LYS A 229 20.51 -10.48 15.43
N THR A 230 19.20 -10.58 15.24
CA THR A 230 18.49 -11.86 15.15
C THR A 230 17.63 -11.94 13.89
N SER A 231 17.32 -13.14 13.41
CA SER A 231 16.42 -13.34 12.27
C SER A 231 14.96 -13.05 12.64
N MET A 232 14.16 -12.66 11.66
CA MET A 232 12.72 -12.45 11.82
C MET A 232 12.02 -13.74 12.31
N PRO A 233 11.30 -13.70 13.45
CA PRO A 233 10.52 -14.85 13.93
C PRO A 233 9.45 -15.29 12.94
N GLY A 234 9.15 -16.59 12.88
CA GLY A 234 8.19 -17.16 11.92
C GLY A 234 6.82 -16.46 11.92
N TYR A 235 6.25 -16.18 13.09
CA TYR A 235 4.96 -15.47 13.19
C TYR A 235 4.99 -14.08 12.53
N MET A 236 6.13 -13.38 12.58
CA MET A 236 6.32 -12.07 11.95
C MET A 236 6.49 -12.21 10.44
N VAL A 237 7.23 -13.23 9.97
CA VAL A 237 7.34 -13.56 8.54
C VAL A 237 5.95 -13.81 7.95
N ASP A 238 5.16 -14.70 8.58
CA ASP A 238 3.82 -15.07 8.13
C ASP A 238 2.89 -13.85 8.08
N LEU A 239 2.86 -13.03 9.14
CA LEU A 239 2.00 -11.85 9.17
C LEU A 239 2.46 -10.76 8.19
N PHE A 240 3.76 -10.60 7.97
CA PHE A 240 4.29 -9.66 6.98
C PHE A 240 4.01 -10.14 5.55
N GLN A 241 4.00 -11.44 5.27
CA GLN A 241 3.55 -11.98 3.96
C GLN A 241 2.06 -11.67 3.73
N GLN A 242 1.20 -11.97 4.69
CA GLN A 242 -0.24 -11.65 4.61
C GLN A 242 -0.50 -10.15 4.46
N THR A 243 0.31 -9.33 5.14
CA THR A 243 0.26 -7.87 5.05
C THR A 243 0.69 -7.38 3.68
N TRP A 244 1.79 -7.90 3.12
CA TRP A 244 2.22 -7.60 1.75
C TRP A 244 1.12 -7.91 0.72
N GLU A 245 0.49 -9.08 0.80
CA GLU A 245 -0.61 -9.42 -0.11
C GLU A 245 -1.84 -8.51 0.05
N MET A 246 -2.08 -7.99 1.26
CA MET A 246 -3.13 -7.00 1.49
C MET A 246 -2.78 -5.65 0.83
N GLN A 247 -1.50 -5.24 0.86
CA GLN A 247 -1.02 -4.04 0.16
C GLN A 247 -1.25 -4.15 -1.35
N GLU A 248 -0.95 -5.31 -1.95
CA GLU A 248 -1.19 -5.56 -3.38
C GLU A 248 -2.69 -5.47 -3.73
N ARG A 249 -3.56 -6.11 -2.94
CA ARG A 249 -5.03 -6.04 -3.13
C ARG A 249 -5.56 -4.61 -3.01
N VAL A 250 -5.09 -3.85 -2.01
CA VAL A 250 -5.46 -2.44 -1.83
C VAL A 250 -4.95 -1.57 -2.98
N THR A 251 -3.73 -1.83 -3.48
CA THR A 251 -3.16 -1.12 -4.64
C THR A 251 -4.03 -1.30 -5.88
N LEU A 252 -4.44 -2.54 -6.18
CA LEU A 252 -5.33 -2.83 -7.29
C LEU A 252 -6.67 -2.12 -7.13
N GLY A 253 -7.37 -2.32 -6.00
CA GLY A 253 -8.69 -1.73 -5.76
C GLY A 253 -8.68 -0.20 -5.81
N ALA A 254 -7.70 0.44 -5.17
CA ALA A 254 -7.58 1.90 -5.15
C ALA A 254 -7.28 2.46 -6.55
N ARG A 255 -6.35 1.87 -7.31
CA ARG A 255 -6.05 2.35 -8.67
C ARG A 255 -7.20 2.15 -9.63
N THR A 256 -7.87 1.00 -9.61
CA THR A 256 -9.08 0.76 -10.42
C THR A 256 -10.18 1.78 -10.08
N ARG A 257 -10.39 2.07 -8.79
CA ARG A 257 -11.36 3.10 -8.36
C ARG A 257 -10.97 4.50 -8.84
N ILE A 258 -9.69 4.89 -8.77
CA ILE A 258 -9.24 6.21 -9.25
C ILE A 258 -9.40 6.33 -10.77
N TRP A 259 -8.98 5.32 -11.55
CA TRP A 259 -9.16 5.35 -13.01
C TRP A 259 -10.64 5.40 -13.42
N GLY A 260 -11.53 4.66 -12.75
CA GLY A 260 -12.97 4.77 -12.97
C GLY A 260 -13.56 6.15 -12.60
N LEU A 261 -12.94 6.92 -11.69
CA LEU A 261 -13.30 8.32 -11.42
C LEU A 261 -12.78 9.26 -12.51
N ILE A 262 -11.57 9.00 -13.05
CA ILE A 262 -11.00 9.76 -14.18
C ILE A 262 -11.87 9.58 -15.43
N GLU A 263 -12.16 8.32 -15.82
CA GLU A 263 -13.03 7.98 -16.96
C GLU A 263 -14.44 8.58 -16.83
N ALA A 264 -14.99 8.64 -15.61
CA ALA A 264 -16.28 9.28 -15.36
C ALA A 264 -16.26 10.79 -15.60
N VAL A 265 -15.15 11.48 -15.32
CA VAL A 265 -14.97 12.91 -15.64
C VAL A 265 -14.71 13.10 -17.13
N GLU A 266 -13.90 12.27 -17.77
CA GLU A 266 -13.66 12.34 -19.22
C GLU A 266 -14.95 12.14 -20.04
N ARG A 267 -15.84 11.25 -19.59
CA ARG A 267 -17.18 11.12 -20.18
C ARG A 267 -18.03 12.37 -19.94
N LEU A 268 -18.04 12.90 -18.72
CA LEU A 268 -18.78 14.12 -18.39
C LEU A 268 -18.31 15.32 -19.23
N GLU A 269 -17.00 15.47 -19.47
CA GLU A 269 -16.43 16.51 -20.33
C GLU A 269 -16.96 16.41 -21.76
N LYS A 270 -16.91 15.21 -22.36
CA LYS A 270 -17.45 14.92 -23.71
C LYS A 270 -18.96 15.11 -23.82
N GLU A 271 -19.71 14.85 -22.77
CA GLU A 271 -21.16 15.07 -22.73
C GLU A 271 -21.53 16.57 -22.49
N THR A 272 -20.57 17.43 -22.13
CA THR A 272 -20.83 18.84 -21.77
C THR A 272 -20.21 19.83 -22.75
N TRP A 273 -18.90 20.10 -22.60
CA TRP A 273 -18.17 21.14 -23.31
C TRP A 273 -17.20 20.60 -24.38
N ASP A 274 -16.76 19.35 -24.27
CA ASP A 274 -15.80 18.72 -25.21
C ASP A 274 -16.53 17.93 -26.32
N ARG A 275 -17.49 18.61 -26.96
CA ARG A 275 -18.26 18.11 -28.10
C ARG A 275 -18.30 19.15 -29.22
N SER A 276 -18.36 18.70 -30.46
CA SER A 276 -18.27 19.58 -31.65
C SER A 276 -19.43 20.57 -31.80
N ASP A 277 -20.55 20.34 -31.10
CA ASP A 277 -21.75 21.17 -31.06
C ASP A 277 -21.93 21.93 -29.73
N ALA A 278 -20.88 22.02 -28.90
CA ALA A 278 -20.94 22.65 -27.60
C ALA A 278 -21.16 24.17 -27.70
N VAL A 279 -22.31 24.63 -27.18
CA VAL A 279 -22.59 26.06 -26.93
C VAL A 279 -22.70 26.26 -25.43
N GLU A 280 -21.99 27.26 -24.91
CA GLU A 280 -21.96 27.61 -23.48
C GLU A 280 -23.34 28.15 -23.05
N ASP A 281 -23.91 27.66 -21.93
CA ASP A 281 -25.23 28.12 -21.44
C ASP A 281 -25.08 29.47 -20.71
N VAL A 282 -24.82 30.53 -21.50
CA VAL A 282 -24.69 31.91 -21.03
C VAL A 282 -26.06 32.44 -20.59
N ARG A 283 -26.53 32.01 -19.41
CA ARG A 283 -27.75 32.52 -18.76
C ARG A 283 -27.51 33.91 -18.16
N GLY A 284 -27.30 34.87 -19.06
CA GLY A 284 -26.79 36.19 -18.70
C GLY A 284 -27.33 37.39 -19.48
N ALA A 285 -28.39 37.26 -20.28
CA ALA A 285 -29.16 38.42 -20.80
C ALA A 285 -30.47 38.02 -21.51
N LYS A 286 -31.52 37.66 -20.77
CA LYS A 286 -32.89 37.92 -21.28
C LYS A 286 -33.30 39.31 -20.82
N SER A 287 -33.24 40.26 -21.74
CA SER A 287 -33.82 41.59 -21.55
C SER A 287 -35.29 41.44 -21.17
N ARG A 288 -35.68 42.08 -20.06
CA ARG A 288 -37.07 42.48 -19.86
C ARG A 288 -37.29 43.70 -20.75
N ALA A 289 -37.95 43.47 -21.87
CA ALA A 289 -38.75 44.49 -22.54
C ALA A 289 -40.16 44.48 -21.93
#